data_AF-A0A8J3UQP6-F1
#
_entry.id   AF-A0A8J3UQP6-F1
#
_cell.length_a   1.000
_cell.length_b   1.000
_cell.length_c   1.000
_cell.angle_alpha   90.00
_cell.angle_beta   90.00
_cell.angle_gamma   90.00
#
_symmetry.space_group_name_H-M   'P 1'
#
loop_
_entity.id
_entity.type
_entity.pdbx_description
1 polymer ?
#
loop_
_entity_poly.entity_id
_entity_poly.type
_entity_poly.pdbx_seq_one_letter_code
_entity_poly.pdbx_strand_id
1 'polypeptide(L)' 'MSGLTRLGRRRLENLANTWNPRMEAATDDASLAKVCFDRAKAAARSAQRGGNPRAMHELAVLLATWAEGHETAEARRL' A
#
# COMPACT_ATOMS: atom_id res chain seq x y z
N MET A 1 21.53 8.17 -13.10
CA MET A 1 20.67 7.03 -12.71
C MET A 1 21.48 6.10 -11.82
N SER A 2 21.40 6.25 -10.50
CA SER A 2 22.08 5.31 -9.59
C SER A 2 21.36 3.97 -9.65
N GLY A 3 22.04 2.95 -10.19
CA GLY A 3 21.56 1.58 -10.14
C GLY A 3 21.32 1.16 -8.68
N LEU A 4 20.26 0.38 -8.46
CA LEU A 4 20.01 -0.24 -7.17
C LEU A 4 21.25 -1.02 -6.72
N THR A 5 21.73 -0.71 -5.51
CA THR A 5 22.80 -1.50 -4.88
C THR A 5 22.38 -2.96 -4.77
N ARG A 6 23.35 -3.90 -4.70
CA ARG A 6 23.07 -5.33 -4.51
C ARG A 6 22.15 -5.58 -3.31
N LEU A 7 22.34 -4.83 -2.23
CA LEU A 7 21.49 -4.85 -1.04
C LEU A 7 20.09 -4.31 -1.32
N GLY A 8 19.96 -3.21 -2.06
CA GLY A 8 18.68 -2.66 -2.49
C GLY A 8 17.88 -3.64 -3.34
N ARG A 9 18.54 -4.33 -4.28
CA ARG A 9 17.92 -5.37 -5.11
C ARG A 9 17.39 -6.54 -4.28
N ARG A 10 18.21 -7.08 -3.37
CA ARG A 10 17.78 -8.17 -2.48
C ARG A 10 16.61 -7.77 -1.58
N ARG A 11 16.56 -6.53 -1.10
CA ARG A 11 15.42 -6.03 -0.31
C ARG A 11 14.14 -5.96 -1.16
N LEU A 12 14.23 -5.52 -2.41
CA LEU A 12 13.09 -5.51 -3.32
C LEU A 12 12.60 -6.93 -3.63
N GLU A 13 13.50 -7.87 -3.89
CA GLU A 13 13.17 -9.29 -4.10
C GLU A 13 12.44 -9.87 -2.88
N ASN A 14 12.93 -9.60 -1.66
CA ASN A 14 12.27 -10.07 -0.44
C ASN A 14 10.85 -9.50 -0.27
N LEU A 15 10.64 -8.22 -0.63
CA LEU A 15 9.31 -7.60 -0.60
C LEU A 15 8.40 -8.24 -1.65
N ALA A 16 8.88 -8.47 -2.87
CA ALA A 16 8.12 -9.14 -3.92
C ALA A 16 7.72 -10.56 -3.50
N ASN A 17 8.65 -11.34 -2.97
CA ASN A 17 8.40 -12.70 -2.46
C ASN A 17 7.39 -12.74 -1.31
N THR A 18 7.26 -11.64 -0.55
CA THR A 18 6.29 -11.54 0.54
C THR A 18 4.89 -11.22 0.02
N TRP A 19 4.78 -10.28 -0.91
CA TRP A 19 3.49 -9.71 -1.29
C TRP A 19 2.86 -10.37 -2.52
N ASN A 20 3.66 -10.77 -3.52
CA ASN A 20 3.13 -11.33 -4.77
C ASN A 20 2.30 -12.59 -4.53
N PRO A 21 2.77 -13.60 -3.77
CA PRO A 21 1.96 -14.81 -3.55
C PRO A 21 0.66 -14.53 -2.80
N ARG A 22 0.63 -13.51 -1.92
CA ARG A 22 -0.57 -13.13 -1.17
C ARG A 22 -1.62 -12.45 -2.06
N MET A 23 -1.16 -11.63 -3.02
CA MET A 23 -2.04 -11.01 -4.00
C MET A 23 -2.56 -12.06 -5.00
N GLU A 24 -1.70 -12.99 -5.44
CA GLU A 24 -2.08 -14.08 -6.35
C GLU A 24 -3.05 -15.09 -5.70
N ALA A 25 -2.96 -15.29 -4.38
CA ALA A 25 -3.85 -16.17 -3.63
C ALA A 25 -5.22 -15.55 -3.30
N ALA A 26 -5.42 -14.25 -3.55
CA ALA A 26 -6.71 -13.60 -3.32
C ALA A 26 -7.73 -14.08 -4.36
N THR A 27 -8.86 -14.63 -3.88
CA THR A 27 -9.91 -15.22 -4.73
C THR A 27 -11.03 -14.24 -5.08
N ASP A 28 -11.04 -13.07 -4.44
CA ASP A 28 -12.03 -12.02 -4.65
C ASP A 28 -11.44 -10.63 -4.38
N ASP A 29 -12.14 -9.59 -4.80
CA ASP A 29 -11.67 -8.21 -4.67
C ASP A 29 -11.53 -7.76 -3.21
N ALA A 30 -12.36 -8.30 -2.30
CA ALA A 30 -12.31 -7.96 -0.88
C ALA A 30 -11.01 -8.46 -0.24
N SER A 31 -10.63 -9.72 -0.51
CA SER A 31 -9.37 -10.31 -0.07
C SER A 31 -8.17 -9.64 -0.73
N LEU A 32 -8.26 -9.28 -2.02
CA LEU A 32 -7.21 -8.53 -2.71
C LEU A 32 -7.02 -7.13 -2.09
N ALA A 33 -8.10 -6.41 -1.83
CA ALA A 33 -8.06 -5.08 -1.21
C ALA A 33 -7.41 -5.14 0.19
N LYS A 34 -7.73 -6.16 0.98
CA LYS A 34 -7.10 -6.39 2.29
C LYS A 34 -5.57 -6.58 2.16
N VAL A 35 -5.11 -7.41 1.23
CA VAL A 35 -3.67 -7.64 1.01
C VAL A 35 -2.96 -6.35 0.58
N CYS A 36 -3.57 -5.59 -0.34
CA CYS A 36 -3.03 -4.32 -0.80
C CYS A 36 -2.97 -3.28 0.32
N PHE A 37 -3.98 -3.22 1.19
CA PHE A 37 -3.99 -2.35 2.37
C PHE A 37 -2.86 -2.70 3.33
N ASP A 38 -2.68 -3.98 3.64
CA ASP A 38 -1.60 -4.45 4.52
C ASP A 38 -0.21 -4.12 3.95
N ARG A 39 -0.05 -4.27 2.62
CA ARG A 39 1.18 -3.90 1.90
C ARG A 39 1.45 -2.40 2.00
N ALA A 40 0.45 -1.57 1.73
CA ALA A 40 0.56 -0.12 1.78
C ALA A 40 0.94 0.36 3.20
N LYS A 41 0.28 -0.21 4.22
CA LYS A 41 0.59 0.06 5.63
C LYS A 41 2.02 -0.34 6.00
N ALA A 42 2.48 -1.51 5.56
CA ALA A 42 3.85 -1.96 5.81
C ALA A 42 4.89 -1.04 5.15
N ALA A 43 4.63 -0.60 3.91
CA ALA A 43 5.48 0.35 3.20
C ALA A 43 5.55 1.71 3.93
N ALA A 44 4.40 2.26 4.34
CA ALA A 44 4.34 3.51 5.11
C ALA A 44 5.10 3.40 6.44
N ARG A 45 4.97 2.28 7.18
CA ARG A 45 5.74 2.03 8.42
C ARG A 45 7.23 2.00 8.15
N SER A 46 7.64 1.35 7.06
CA SER A 46 9.05 1.27 6.69
C SER A 46 9.62 2.64 6.32
N ALA A 47 8.87 3.44 5.56
CA ALA A 47 9.27 4.79 5.19
C ALA A 47 9.36 5.72 6.42
N GLN A 48 8.42 5.62 7.35
CA GLN A 48 8.45 6.35 8.61
C GLN A 48 9.71 6.03 9.43
N ARG A 49 10.03 4.74 9.60
CA ARG A 49 11.27 4.31 10.25
C ARG A 49 12.53 4.72 9.49
N GLY A 50 12.42 4.87 8.16
CA GLY A 50 13.50 5.31 7.28
C GLY A 50 13.71 6.82 7.22
N GLY A 51 13.01 7.60 8.05
CA GLY A 51 13.19 9.06 8.13
C GLY A 51 12.16 9.89 7.35
N ASN A 52 11.10 9.28 6.79
CA ASN A 52 9.95 10.01 6.27
C ASN A 52 8.78 10.01 7.29
N PRO A 53 8.75 10.94 8.27
CA PRO A 53 7.71 10.94 9.30
C PRO A 53 6.28 11.13 8.75
N ARG A 54 6.13 11.66 7.53
CA ARG A 54 4.82 11.93 6.90
C ARG A 54 4.23 10.73 6.17
N ALA A 55 4.98 9.66 5.93
CA ALA A 55 4.52 8.53 5.13
C ALA A 55 3.21 7.89 5.63
N MET A 56 3.01 7.83 6.95
CA MET A 56 1.75 7.35 7.53
C MET A 56 0.58 8.32 7.32
N HIS A 57 0.85 9.61 7.42
CA HIS A 57 -0.15 10.64 7.18
C HIS A 57 -0.56 10.67 5.70
N GLU A 58 0.39 10.54 4.77
CA GLU A 58 0.11 10.45 3.33
C GLU A 58 -0.81 9.25 3.00
N LEU A 59 -0.54 8.08 3.59
CA LEU A 59 -1.42 6.93 3.45
C LEU A 59 -2.83 7.22 4.00
N ALA A 60 -2.93 7.85 5.18
CA ALA A 60 -4.22 8.19 5.78
C ALA A 60 -5.04 9.15 4.89
N VAL A 61 -4.38 10.17 4.31
CA VAL A 61 -5.04 11.12 3.39
C VAL A 61 -5.58 10.39 2.15
N LEU A 62 -4.78 9.52 1.52
CA LEU A 62 -5.22 8.76 0.34
C LEU A 62 -6.46 7.90 0.62
N LEU A 63 -6.49 7.23 1.78
CA LEU A 63 -7.62 6.39 2.19
C LEU A 63 -8.87 7.24 2.48
N ALA A 64 -8.71 8.36 3.17
CA ALA A 64 -9.80 9.27 3.47
C ALA A 64 -10.41 9.86 2.20
N THR A 65 -9.58 10.34 1.26
CA THR A 65 -10.03 10.89 -0.02
C THR A 65 -10.79 9.86 -0.85
N TRP A 66 -10.32 8.61 -0.89
CA TRP A 66 -11.03 7.54 -1.60
C TRP A 66 -12.40 7.26 -0.97
N ALA A 67 -12.48 7.17 0.35
CA ALA A 67 -13.73 6.95 1.07
C ALA A 67 -14.74 8.08 0.84
N GLU A 68 -14.30 9.33 1.00
CA GLU A 68 -15.10 10.54 0.77
C GLU A 68 -15.70 10.57 -0.64
N GLY A 69 -14.93 10.15 -1.65
CA GLY A 69 -15.40 10.08 -3.04
C GLY A 69 -16.59 9.12 -3.22
N HIS A 70 -16.54 7.95 -2.57
CA HIS A 70 -17.65 6.98 -2.61
C HIS A 70 -18.84 7.43 -1.77
N GLU A 71 -18.59 7.98 -0.58
CA GLU A 71 -19.64 8.55 0.29
C GLU A 71 -20.39 9.67 -0.42
N THR A 72 -19.67 10.54 -1.14
CA THR A 72 -20.27 11.61 -1.96
C THR A 72 -21.07 11.05 -3.12
N ALA A 73 -20.57 10.02 -3.81
CA ALA A 73 -21.28 9.39 -4.91
C ALA A 73 -22.58 8.72 -4.43
N GLU A 74 -22.54 8.06 -3.28
CA GLU A 74 -23.70 7.44 -2.65
C GLU A 74 -24.74 8.47 -2.23
N ALA A 75 -24.31 9.56 -1.59
CA ALA A 75 -25.20 10.66 -1.19
C ALA A 75 -25.91 11.35 -2.38
N ARG A 76 -25.31 11.31 -3.58
CA ARG A 76 -25.89 11.87 -4.82
C ARG A 76 -26.83 10.93 -5.57
N ARG A 77 -26.88 9.65 -5.19
CA ARG A 77 -27.78 8.65 -5.80
C ARG A 77 -29.18 8.65 -5.18
N LEU A 78 -29.35 9.33 -4.05
CA LEU A 78 -30.63 9.67 -3.43
C LEU A 78 -31.19 10.96 -4.04
#